data_AF-A0A9P4QY92-F1
#
_entry.id   AF-A0A9P4QY92-F1
#
_cell.length_a   1.000
_cell.length_b   1.000
_cell.length_c   1.000
_cell.angle_alpha   90.00
_cell.angle_beta   90.00
_cell.angle_gamma   90.00
#
_symmetry.space_group_name_H-M   'P 1'
#
loop_
_entity.id
_entity.type
_entity.pdbx_description
1 polymer ?
#
loop_
_entity_poly.entity_id
_entity_poly.type
_entity_poly.pdbx_seq_one_letter_code
_entity_poly.pdbx_strand_id
1 'polypeptide(L)' 'MRVKSKDSYGQDGLYIAAENGHETVVKLLLNKNADPNAQGGDFGNALQAASSGGDEAVVKVLLDAGADVNAQGGDFGNAL' A
#
# COMPACT_ATOMS: atom_id res chain seq x y z
N MET A 1 -16.75 -9.97 4.88
CA MET A 1 -16.21 -9.51 6.18
C MET A 1 -14.84 -10.13 6.37
N ARG A 2 -13.75 -9.37 6.21
CA ARG A 2 -12.38 -9.90 6.35
C ARG A 2 -12.08 -10.05 7.84
N VAL A 3 -11.86 -11.28 8.29
CA VAL A 3 -11.48 -11.58 9.68
C VAL A 3 -10.09 -11.01 9.89
N LYS A 4 -9.95 -9.97 10.72
CA LYS A 4 -8.66 -9.34 11.03
C LYS A 4 -7.82 -10.31 11.87
N SER A 5 -6.88 -11.01 11.25
CA SER A 5 -5.83 -11.75 11.94
C SER A 5 -4.77 -10.77 12.47
N LYS A 6 -3.93 -11.17 13.43
CA LYS A 6 -2.88 -10.29 13.98
C LYS A 6 -1.93 -9.70 12.93
N ASP A 7 -1.82 -10.34 11.77
CA ASP A 7 -1.01 -9.89 10.62
C ASP A 7 -1.69 -8.77 9.81
N SER A 8 -3.00 -8.56 9.98
CA SER A 8 -3.75 -7.52 9.27
C SER A 8 -3.36 -6.12 9.74
N TYR A 9 -2.87 -5.93 10.97
CA TYR A 9 -2.49 -4.60 11.45
C TYR A 9 -1.24 -4.04 10.73
N GLY A 10 -0.30 -4.91 10.36
CA GLY A 10 0.90 -4.52 9.59
C GLY A 10 0.59 -4.23 8.13
N GLN A 11 -0.30 -5.03 7.52
CA GLN A 11 -0.78 -4.81 6.14
C GLN A 11 -1.68 -3.56 6.05
N ASP A 12 -2.60 -3.37 7.01
CA ASP A 12 -3.39 -2.15 7.15
C ASP A 12 -2.47 -0.93 7.33
N GLY A 13 -1.36 -1.09 8.06
CA GLY A 13 -0.40 -0.01 8.32
C GLY A 13 0.29 0.54 7.08
N LEU A 14 0.73 -0.33 6.16
CA LEU A 14 1.39 0.12 4.92
C LEU A 14 0.40 0.83 4.00
N TYR A 15 -0.80 0.28 3.86
CA TYR A 15 -1.89 0.92 3.12
C TYR A 15 -2.20 2.32 3.66
N ILE A 16 -2.45 2.43 4.97
CA ILE A 16 -2.81 3.72 5.61
C ILE A 16 -1.66 4.73 5.47
N ALA A 17 -0.42 4.30 5.66
CA ALA A 17 0.73 5.18 5.49
C ALA A 17 0.87 5.68 4.04
N ALA A 18 0.58 4.82 3.06
CA ALA A 18 0.64 5.18 1.65
C ALA A 18 -0.51 6.11 1.23
N GLU A 19 -1.73 5.84 1.70
CA GLU A 19 -2.92 6.69 1.48
C GLU A 19 -2.75 8.12 2.01
N ASN A 20 -1.96 8.29 3.09
CA ASN A 20 -1.70 9.60 3.70
C ASN A 20 -0.36 10.23 3.25
N GLY A 21 0.35 9.65 2.27
CA GLY A 21 1.61 10.20 1.78
C GLY A 21 2.79 10.11 2.78
N HIS A 22 2.71 9.27 3.81
CA HIS A 22 3.70 9.20 4.90
C HIS A 22 4.96 8.40 4.52
N GLU A 23 5.79 8.93 3.61
CA GLU A 23 7.00 8.28 3.07
C GLU A 23 7.90 7.61 4.12
N THR A 24 8.22 8.31 5.21
CA THR A 24 9.11 7.78 6.27
C THR A 24 8.51 6.55 6.95
N VAL A 25 7.19 6.53 7.15
CA VAL A 25 6.48 5.40 7.76
C VAL A 25 6.40 4.23 6.78
N VAL A 26 6.15 4.51 5.50
CA VAL A 26 6.17 3.50 4.42
C VAL A 26 7.53 2.80 4.39
N LYS A 27 8.64 3.56 4.36
CA LYS A 27 10.00 2.98 4.40
C LYS A 27 10.23 2.13 5.65
N LEU A 28 9.80 2.60 6.82
CA LEU A 28 9.97 1.86 8.08
C LEU A 28 9.24 0.51 8.04
N LEU A 29 8.01 0.49 7.53
CA LEU A 29 7.19 -0.72 7.44
C LEU A 29 7.78 -1.72 6.43
N LEU A 30 8.21 -1.26 5.26
CA LEU A 30 8.88 -2.09 4.26
C LEU A 30 10.20 -2.69 4.81
N ASN A 31 10.98 -1.91 5.57
CA ASN A 31 12.17 -2.39 6.27
C ASN A 31 11.86 -3.44 7.36
N LYS A 32 10.60 -3.54 7.79
CA LYS A 32 10.10 -4.59 8.70
C LYS A 32 9.43 -5.73 7.96
N ASN A 33 9.69 -5.88 6.66
CA ASN A 33 9.14 -6.90 5.77
C ASN A 33 7.61 -6.81 5.61
N ALA A 34 7.04 -5.59 5.67
CA ALA A 34 5.68 -5.40 5.20
C ALA A 34 5.59 -5.76 3.72
N ASP A 35 4.50 -6.41 3.32
CA ASP A 35 4.24 -6.76 1.93
C ASP A 35 4.00 -5.46 1.13
N PRO A 36 4.83 -5.12 0.12
CA PRO A 36 4.63 -3.93 -0.71
C PRO A 36 3.30 -3.94 -1.47
N ASN A 37 2.68 -5.10 -1.64
CA ASN A 37 1.36 -5.27 -2.26
C ASN A 37 0.20 -5.29 -1.25
N ALA A 38 0.43 -4.74 -0.05
CA ALA A 38 -0.58 -4.69 1.00
C ALA A 38 -1.91 -4.14 0.47
N GLN A 39 -2.94 -5.01 0.51
CA GLN A 39 -4.30 -4.68 0.11
C GLN A 39 -5.04 -4.00 1.26
N GLY A 40 -5.86 -3.00 0.94
CA GLY A 40 -6.61 -2.26 1.94
C GLY A 40 -7.58 -1.23 1.36
N GLY A 41 -8.38 -0.66 2.27
CA GLY A 41 -9.31 0.45 2.08
C GLY A 41 -10.08 0.48 0.76
N ASP A 42 -10.32 1.69 0.28
CA ASP A 42 -11.19 1.95 -0.88
C ASP A 42 -10.41 1.92 -2.20
N PHE A 43 -9.10 2.22 -2.15
CA PHE A 43 -8.23 2.25 -3.34
C PHE A 43 -7.66 0.88 -3.71
N GLY A 44 -7.78 -0.10 -2.82
CA GLY A 44 -7.44 -1.48 -3.12
C GLY A 44 -6.09 -1.96 -2.62
N ASN A 45 -5.01 -1.24 -2.94
CA ASN A 45 -3.67 -1.50 -2.42
C ASN A 45 -2.90 -0.21 -2.13
N ALA A 46 -1.77 -0.34 -1.42
CA ALA A 46 -0.94 0.79 -1.02
C ALA A 46 -0.44 1.64 -2.21
N LEU A 47 -0.08 1.02 -3.33
CA LEU A 47 0.41 1.72 -4.53
C LEU A 47 -0.71 2.52 -5.20
N GLN A 48 -1.91 1.95 -5.28
CA GLN A 48 -3.11 2.62 -5.79
C GLN A 48 -3.51 3.81 -4.92
N ALA A 49 -3.46 3.66 -3.59
CA ALA A 49 -3.76 4.75 -2.66
C ALA A 49 -2.79 5.93 -2.82
N ALA A 50 -1.47 5.66 -2.83
CA ALA A 50 -0.45 6.69 -3.05
C ALA A 50 -0.58 7.38 -4.42
N SER A 51 -0.88 6.60 -5.46
CA SER A 51 -1.11 7.13 -6.82
C SER A 51 -2.33 8.05 -6.87
N SER A 52 -3.41 7.67 -6.18
CA SER A 52 -4.63 8.49 -6.11
C SER A 52 -4.41 9.81 -5.37
N GLY A 53 -3.51 9.84 -4.37
CA GLY A 53 -3.12 11.06 -3.66
C GLY A 53 -2.13 11.95 -4.43
N GLY A 54 -1.47 11.40 -5.46
CA GLY A 54 -0.39 12.09 -6.18
C GLY A 54 0.96 12.08 -5.43
N ASP A 55 1.12 11.17 -4.46
CA ASP A 55 2.30 11.10 -3.60
C ASP A 55 3.48 10.42 -4.29
N GLU A 56 4.12 11.11 -5.24
CA GLU A 56 5.20 10.59 -6.10
C GLU A 56 6.33 9.91 -5.31
N ALA A 57 6.71 10.48 -4.16
CA ALA A 57 7.76 9.92 -3.31
C ALA A 57 7.38 8.55 -2.74
N VAL A 58 6.12 8.39 -2.30
CA VAL A 58 5.60 7.12 -1.79
C VAL A 58 5.46 6.10 -2.91
N VAL A 59 4.94 6.51 -4.07
CA VAL A 59 4.85 5.65 -5.26
C VAL A 59 6.22 5.08 -5.60
N LYS A 60 7.24 5.92 -5.66
CA LYS A 60 8.61 5.48 -5.94
C LYS A 60 9.13 4.49 -4.89
N VAL A 61 8.92 4.76 -3.61
CA VAL A 61 9.34 3.85 -2.52
C VAL A 61 8.67 2.48 -2.63
N LEU A 62 7.38 2.43 -2.93
CA LEU A 62 6.65 1.16 -3.08
C LEU A 62 7.13 0.38 -4.31
N LEU A 63 7.37 1.05 -5.43
CA LEU A 63 7.93 0.43 -6.65
C LEU A 63 9.35 -0.09 -6.42
N ASP A 64 10.22 0.68 -5.76
CA ASP A 64 11.58 0.27 -5.40
C ASP A 64 11.57 -0.96 -4.47
N ALA A 65 10.51 -1.12 -3.67
CA ALA A 65 10.30 -2.28 -2.81
C ALA A 65 9.62 -3.48 -3.52
N GLY A 66 9.32 -3.38 -4.82
CA GLY A 66 8.75 -4.45 -5.62
C GLY A 66 7.23 -4.56 -5.58
N ALA A 67 6.52 -3.46 -5.31
CA ALA A 67 5.08 -3.40 -5.53
C ALA A 67 4.76 -3.72 -7.01
N ASP A 68 3.82 -4.64 -7.22
CA ASP A 68 3.33 -4.98 -8.55
C ASP A 68 2.39 -3.89 -9.04
N VAL A 69 2.80 -3.21 -10.12
CA VAL A 69 2.00 -2.18 -10.80
C VAL A 69 0.65 -2.69 -11.30
N ASN A 70 0.53 -4.00 -11.52
CA ASN A 70 -0.70 -4.66 -11.95
C ASN A 70 -1.46 -5.32 -10.80
N ALA A 71 -1.00 -5.15 -9.55
CA ALA A 71 -1.67 -5.73 -8.40
C ALA A 71 -3.13 -5.30 -8.37
N GLN A 72 -4.03 -6.29 -8.36
CA GLN A 72 -5.46 -6.03 -8.27
C GLN A 72 -5.82 -5.66 -6.83
N GLY A 73 -6.54 -4.57 -6.68
CA GLY A 73 -7.07 -4.10 -5.40
C GLY A 73 -8.37 -3.32 -5.62
N GLY A 74 -9.26 -3.40 -4.62
CA GLY A 74 -10.51 -2.62 -4.59
C GLY A 74 -11.56 -3.11 -5.58
N ASP A 75 -12.68 -2.40 -5.67
CA ASP A 75 -13.78 -2.74 -6.60
C ASP A 75 -13.51 -2.27 -8.04
N PHE A 76 -12.46 -1.46 -8.25
CA PHE A 76 -12.21 -0.75 -9.51
C PHE A 76 -11.10 -1.36 -10.41
N GLY A 77 -10.43 -2.44 -9.98
CA GLY A 77 -9.40 -3.11 -10.80
C GLY A 77 -8.00 -2.50 -10.68
N ASN A 78 -7.10 -2.81 -11.61
CA ASN A 78 -5.67 -2.48 -11.60
C ASN A 78 -5.39 -0.95 -11.70
N ALA A 79 -4.17 -0.54 -11.32
CA ALA A 79 -3.74 0.86 -11.30
C ALA A 79 -3.48 1.47 -12.70
N LEU A 80 -3.53 0.66 -13.77
CA LEU A 80 -3.17 1.01 -15.15
C LEU A 80 -4.37 0.87 -16.07
#